data_AF-A0A5N3S643-F1
#
_entry.id   AF-A0A5N3S643-F1
#
_cell.length_a   1.000
_cell.length_b   1.000
_cell.length_c   1.000
_cell.angle_alpha   90.00
_cell.angle_beta   90.00
_cell.angle_gamma   90.00
#
_symmetry.space_group_name_H-M   'P 1'
#
loop_
_entity.id
_entity.type
_entity.pdbx_description
1 polymer ?
#
loop_
_entity_poly.entity_id
_entity_poly.type
_entity_poly.pdbx_seq_one_letter_code
_entity_poly.pdbx_strand_id
1 'polypeptide(L)'
;MDKSNFAQELKYLREEKALSQEELAELLSHSHRAFSGVNQVMVSQWERAKTLPSFVRRLGIASFFQVDYDFSVEEMVQVKAATKNAERPFSVDIGYDYEITSVESCNIAALSGKKLRSIQGMHQKTYGNDFIEVSQHLGVKSEDMEVLCFLYDGVIIGHVVYDGVSKMLCSVGAVSIVIRRRIFDYMADNLVDTQFRFPTLDPAMCQFLYDIYLEPYMSKLGMPFFKADIKRVVKNPFSQNIQNKNDIYFKYVRYHDLKQKKKSVEFILS
;
A
#
# COMPACT_ATOMS: atom_id res chain seq x y z
N MET A 1 -6.66 -18.50 9.48
CA MET A 1 -7.75 -18.91 8.55
C MET A 1 -7.12 -19.76 7.49
N ASP A 2 -7.76 -20.84 7.04
CA ASP A 2 -7.22 -21.71 6.00
C ASP A 2 -8.30 -22.17 5.02
N LYS A 3 -7.90 -22.97 4.03
CA LYS A 3 -8.82 -23.51 3.01
C LYS A 3 -9.94 -24.38 3.61
N SER A 4 -9.67 -25.11 4.70
CA SER A 4 -10.59 -26.08 5.31
C SER A 4 -11.64 -25.43 6.20
N ASN A 5 -11.28 -24.38 6.94
CA ASN A 5 -12.21 -23.65 7.83
C ASN A 5 -12.74 -22.34 7.23
N PHE A 6 -12.34 -21.98 5.99
CA PHE A 6 -12.68 -20.71 5.34
C PHE A 6 -14.15 -20.29 5.48
N ALA A 7 -15.09 -21.20 5.24
CA ALA A 7 -16.52 -20.88 5.27
C ALA A 7 -17.00 -20.45 6.67
N GLN A 8 -16.54 -21.16 7.70
CA GLN A 8 -16.87 -20.88 9.09
C GLN A 8 -16.22 -19.58 9.56
N GLU A 9 -14.93 -19.41 9.26
CA GLU A 9 -14.17 -18.21 9.62
C GLU A 9 -14.69 -16.95 8.92
N LEU A 10 -15.05 -17.03 7.64
CA LEU A 10 -15.66 -15.92 6.91
C LEU A 10 -16.95 -15.44 7.59
N LYS A 11 -17.82 -16.38 7.96
CA LYS A 11 -19.08 -16.07 8.64
C LYS A 11 -18.81 -15.43 10.00
N TYR A 12 -17.91 -16.03 10.79
CA TYR A 12 -17.54 -15.52 12.11
C TYR A 12 -16.99 -14.09 12.04
N LEU A 13 -16.02 -13.82 11.18
CA LEU A 13 -15.41 -12.49 11.02
C LEU A 13 -16.40 -11.44 10.52
N ARG A 14 -17.31 -11.82 9.61
CA ARG A 14 -18.39 -10.94 9.16
C ARG A 14 -19.31 -10.54 10.32
N GLU A 15 -19.72 -11.52 11.13
CA GLU A 15 -20.61 -11.31 12.27
C GLU A 15 -19.93 -10.53 13.40
N GLU A 16 -18.63 -10.76 13.65
CA GLU A 16 -17.83 -9.98 14.59
C GLU A 16 -17.76 -8.49 14.21
N LYS A 17 -17.70 -8.19 12.90
CA LYS A 17 -17.75 -6.82 12.36
C LYS A 17 -19.18 -6.26 12.23
N ALA A 18 -20.19 -7.01 12.67
CA ALA A 18 -21.60 -6.65 12.56
C ALA A 18 -22.06 -6.32 11.12
N LEU A 19 -21.48 -6.99 10.12
CA LEU A 19 -21.82 -6.80 8.71
C LEU A 19 -22.88 -7.81 8.26
N SER A 20 -23.84 -7.36 7.46
CA SER A 20 -24.67 -8.25 6.65
C SER A 20 -23.87 -8.84 5.49
N GLN A 21 -24.39 -9.91 4.88
CA GLN A 21 -23.76 -10.53 3.70
C GLN A 21 -23.73 -9.57 2.50
N GLU A 22 -24.70 -8.66 2.41
CA GLU A 22 -24.79 -7.64 1.37
C GLU A 22 -23.74 -6.56 1.59
N GLU A 23 -23.66 -5.99 2.80
CA GLU A 23 -22.64 -4.99 3.15
C GLU A 23 -21.22 -5.54 2.95
N LEU A 24 -20.95 -6.79 3.33
CA LEU A 24 -19.64 -7.40 3.08
C LEU A 24 -19.34 -7.50 1.57
N ALA A 25 -20.32 -7.91 0.76
CA ALA A 25 -20.15 -8.00 -0.68
C ALA A 25 -19.87 -6.62 -1.30
N GLU A 26 -20.60 -5.60 -0.87
CA GLU A 26 -20.40 -4.22 -1.30
C GLU A 26 -19.04 -3.69 -0.90
N LEU A 27 -18.63 -3.87 0.35
CA LEU A 27 -17.32 -3.42 0.85
C LEU A 27 -16.18 -4.08 0.07
N LEU A 28 -16.24 -5.40 -0.15
CA LEU A 28 -15.24 -6.11 -0.93
C LEU A 28 -15.19 -5.59 -2.38
N SER A 29 -16.35 -5.52 -3.05
CA SER A 29 -16.45 -5.11 -4.45
C SER A 29 -16.01 -3.67 -4.68
N HIS A 30 -16.34 -2.73 -3.78
CA HIS A 30 -15.94 -1.32 -3.92
C HIS A 30 -14.50 -1.05 -3.46
N SER A 31 -13.92 -1.93 -2.66
CA SER A 31 -12.56 -1.72 -2.13
C SER A 31 -11.47 -2.32 -3.01
N HIS A 32 -11.75 -3.39 -3.78
CA HIS A 32 -10.71 -4.04 -4.59
C HIS A 32 -11.24 -4.85 -5.80
N ARG A 33 -10.64 -4.65 -6.99
CA ARG A 33 -11.03 -5.29 -8.28
C ARG A 33 -11.06 -6.81 -8.27
N ALA A 34 -10.27 -7.48 -7.42
CA ALA A 34 -10.36 -8.94 -7.26
C ALA A 34 -11.76 -9.43 -6.84
N PHE A 35 -12.55 -8.55 -6.22
CA PHE A 35 -13.92 -8.79 -5.77
C PHE A 35 -14.96 -8.07 -6.61
N SER A 36 -14.57 -7.48 -7.74
CA SER A 36 -15.53 -6.94 -8.71
C SER A 36 -16.56 -8.00 -9.09
N GLY A 37 -17.84 -7.66 -8.96
CA GLY A 37 -18.97 -8.55 -9.23
C GLY A 37 -19.31 -9.54 -8.11
N VAL A 38 -18.65 -9.46 -6.95
CA VAL A 38 -19.11 -10.20 -5.76
C VAL A 38 -20.41 -9.61 -5.26
N ASN A 39 -21.38 -10.47 -4.95
CA ASN A 39 -22.69 -10.08 -4.45
C ASN A 39 -23.09 -10.91 -3.21
N GLN A 40 -24.18 -10.53 -2.56
CA GLN A 40 -24.71 -11.20 -1.37
C GLN A 40 -24.88 -12.71 -1.56
N VAL A 41 -25.39 -13.16 -2.72
CA VAL A 41 -25.61 -14.59 -3.00
C VAL A 41 -24.31 -15.37 -2.99
N MET A 42 -23.24 -14.81 -3.57
CA MET A 42 -21.91 -15.44 -3.56
C MET A 42 -21.36 -15.55 -2.14
N VAL A 43 -21.44 -14.49 -1.34
CA VAL A 43 -21.02 -14.51 0.07
C VAL A 43 -21.79 -15.59 0.84
N SER A 44 -23.11 -15.64 0.66
CA SER A 44 -23.97 -16.68 1.24
C SER A 44 -23.59 -18.10 0.84
N GLN A 45 -23.14 -18.31 -0.40
CA GLN A 45 -22.66 -19.63 -0.85
C GLN A 45 -21.31 -19.99 -0.24
N TRP A 46 -20.41 -19.01 -0.08
CA TRP A 46 -19.11 -19.20 0.56
C TRP A 46 -19.25 -19.59 2.03
N GLU A 47 -20.09 -18.87 2.79
CA GLU A 47 -20.34 -19.15 4.22
C GLU A 47 -21.02 -20.50 4.46
N ARG A 48 -21.79 -20.99 3.49
CA ARG A 48 -22.44 -22.32 3.55
C ARG A 48 -21.56 -23.44 2.99
N ALA A 49 -20.31 -23.16 2.64
CA ALA A 49 -19.40 -24.09 1.96
C ALA A 49 -19.99 -24.71 0.67
N LYS A 50 -20.96 -24.05 0.03
CA LYS A 50 -21.54 -24.51 -1.24
C LYS A 50 -20.58 -24.30 -2.40
N THR A 51 -19.85 -23.20 -2.37
CA THR A 51 -18.77 -22.89 -3.31
C THR A 51 -17.57 -22.36 -2.53
N LEU A 52 -16.37 -22.66 -3.00
CA LEU A 52 -15.13 -22.12 -2.43
C LEU A 52 -14.60 -21.02 -3.37
N PRO A 53 -14.33 -19.81 -2.86
CA PRO A 53 -13.71 -18.77 -3.69
C PRO A 53 -12.31 -19.18 -4.13
N SER A 54 -11.76 -18.53 -5.17
CA SER A 54 -10.39 -18.79 -5.61
C SER A 54 -9.35 -18.50 -4.53
N PHE A 55 -8.13 -19.06 -4.66
CA PHE A 55 -7.04 -18.81 -3.71
C PHE A 55 -6.77 -17.31 -3.51
N VAL A 56 -6.69 -16.54 -4.61
CA VAL A 56 -6.54 -15.06 -4.57
C VAL A 56 -7.64 -14.40 -3.74
N ARG A 57 -8.91 -14.83 -3.89
CA ARG A 57 -10.03 -14.24 -3.14
C ARG A 57 -10.03 -14.65 -1.68
N ARG A 58 -9.66 -15.89 -1.35
CA ARG A 58 -9.49 -16.31 0.06
C ARG A 58 -8.42 -15.48 0.76
N LEU A 59 -7.27 -15.33 0.10
CA LEU A 59 -6.16 -14.53 0.59
C LEU A 59 -6.54 -13.04 0.73
N GLY A 60 -7.27 -12.51 -0.25
CA GLY A 60 -7.78 -11.14 -0.16
C GLY A 60 -8.81 -10.95 0.95
N ILE A 61 -9.64 -11.95 1.26
CA ILE A 61 -10.60 -11.88 2.37
C ILE A 61 -9.87 -11.93 3.72
N ALA A 62 -8.89 -12.81 3.88
CA ALA A 62 -8.04 -12.83 5.07
C ALA A 62 -7.33 -11.48 5.26
N SER A 63 -6.80 -10.92 4.17
CA SER A 63 -6.27 -9.56 4.12
C SER A 63 -7.33 -8.54 4.57
N PHE A 64 -8.51 -8.49 3.96
CA PHE A 64 -9.58 -7.54 4.31
C PHE A 64 -9.90 -7.52 5.82
N PHE A 65 -9.96 -8.70 6.46
CA PHE A 65 -10.21 -8.83 7.90
C PHE A 65 -8.96 -8.73 8.78
N GLN A 66 -7.77 -8.57 8.18
CA GLN A 66 -6.46 -8.46 8.83
C GLN A 66 -6.08 -9.69 9.68
N VAL A 67 -6.50 -10.87 9.23
CA VAL A 67 -6.21 -12.16 9.86
C VAL A 67 -5.19 -12.94 9.04
N ASP A 68 -4.43 -13.81 9.71
CA ASP A 68 -3.46 -14.67 9.03
C ASP A 68 -4.14 -15.75 8.20
N TYR A 69 -3.55 -16.06 7.04
CA TYR A 69 -3.96 -17.17 6.20
C TYR A 69 -2.91 -18.29 6.22
N ASP A 70 -3.31 -19.48 6.69
CA ASP A 70 -2.46 -20.67 6.73
C ASP A 70 -2.54 -21.40 5.39
N PHE A 71 -1.40 -21.46 4.71
CA PHE A 71 -1.30 -22.01 3.36
C PHE A 71 -1.18 -23.54 3.38
N SER A 72 -1.89 -24.21 2.46
CA SER A 72 -1.56 -25.60 2.11
C SER A 72 -0.20 -25.70 1.41
N VAL A 73 0.34 -26.92 1.29
CA VAL A 73 1.60 -27.17 0.57
C VAL A 73 1.53 -26.67 -0.87
N GLU A 74 0.40 -26.89 -1.56
CA GLU A 74 0.18 -26.45 -2.94
C GLU A 74 0.04 -24.92 -3.05
N GLU A 75 -0.61 -24.29 -2.08
CA GLU A 75 -0.71 -22.82 -2.02
C GLU A 75 0.66 -22.18 -1.75
N MET A 76 1.48 -22.80 -0.90
CA MET A 76 2.83 -22.33 -0.64
C MET A 76 3.73 -22.33 -1.88
N VAL A 77 3.55 -23.27 -2.81
CA VAL A 77 4.27 -23.26 -4.09
C VAL A 77 3.92 -22.00 -4.90
N GLN A 78 2.64 -21.62 -4.93
CA GLN A 78 2.18 -20.41 -5.61
C GLN A 78 2.69 -19.14 -4.92
N VAL A 79 2.65 -19.10 -3.57
CA VAL A 79 3.20 -17.98 -2.80
C VAL A 79 4.68 -17.80 -3.09
N LYS A 80 5.49 -18.87 -3.05
CA LYS A 80 6.93 -18.82 -3.35
C LYS A 80 7.22 -18.34 -4.79
N ALA A 81 6.38 -18.70 -5.75
CA ALA A 81 6.50 -18.20 -7.11
C ALA A 81 6.16 -16.69 -7.20
N ALA A 82 5.09 -16.27 -6.53
CA ALA A 82 4.64 -14.89 -6.50
C ALA A 82 5.63 -13.94 -5.82
N THR A 83 6.23 -14.36 -4.70
CA THR A 83 7.18 -13.54 -3.92
C THR A 83 8.50 -13.28 -4.65
N LYS A 84 8.83 -14.02 -5.71
CA LYS A 84 9.97 -13.69 -6.59
C LYS A 84 9.80 -12.33 -7.28
N ASN A 85 8.57 -11.82 -7.38
CA ASN A 85 8.28 -10.50 -7.93
C ASN A 85 8.38 -9.37 -6.87
N ALA A 86 8.77 -9.68 -5.63
CA ALA A 86 8.99 -8.66 -4.62
C ALA A 86 10.36 -8.00 -4.86
N GLU A 87 10.37 -6.79 -5.44
CA GLU A 87 11.62 -6.12 -5.80
C GLU A 87 12.44 -5.61 -4.61
N ARG A 88 11.83 -5.48 -3.42
CA ARG A 88 12.49 -5.30 -2.11
C ARG A 88 11.42 -5.34 -1.01
N PRO A 89 11.55 -6.19 0.02
CA PRO A 89 10.71 -6.07 1.21
C PRO A 89 10.98 -4.72 1.89
N PHE A 90 9.95 -3.90 2.07
CA PHE A 90 9.98 -2.82 3.07
C PHE A 90 9.82 -3.49 4.45
N SER A 91 10.85 -4.19 4.90
CA SER A 91 10.86 -4.97 6.13
C SER A 91 12.13 -4.63 6.89
N VAL A 92 12.12 -3.51 7.61
CA VAL A 92 13.12 -3.26 8.63
C VAL A 92 12.41 -3.48 9.96
N ASP A 93 12.49 -4.70 10.48
CA ASP A 93 12.16 -4.96 11.88
C ASP A 93 13.28 -4.32 12.70
N ILE A 94 13.03 -3.12 13.17
CA ILE A 94 13.95 -2.42 14.07
C ILE A 94 13.70 -2.93 15.49
N GLY A 95 14.76 -3.19 16.25
CA GLY A 95 14.66 -3.75 17.60
C GLY A 95 14.07 -2.80 18.65
N TYR A 96 13.80 -1.54 18.29
CA TYR A 96 13.27 -0.51 19.18
C TYR A 96 11.90 -0.04 18.69
N ASP A 97 10.98 0.14 19.64
CA ASP A 97 9.66 0.72 19.38
C ASP A 97 9.74 2.24 19.47
N TYR A 98 9.99 2.89 18.34
CA TYR A 98 9.95 4.35 18.27
C TYR A 98 8.51 4.85 18.18
N GLU A 99 8.22 5.93 18.91
CA GLU A 99 7.02 6.74 18.70
C GLU A 99 7.34 8.06 18.02
N ILE A 100 6.31 8.74 17.51
CA ILE A 100 6.48 10.09 16.94
C ILE A 100 6.19 11.07 18.06
N THR A 101 7.25 11.70 18.56
CA THR A 101 7.19 12.74 19.61
C THR A 101 6.80 14.10 19.05
N SER A 102 7.19 14.41 17.81
CA SER A 102 6.83 15.66 17.13
C SER A 102 6.92 15.54 15.61
N VAL A 103 6.24 16.47 14.93
CA VAL A 103 6.30 16.64 13.47
C VAL A 103 6.70 18.08 13.17
N GLU A 104 7.78 18.25 12.41
CA GLU A 104 8.24 19.56 11.93
C GLU A 104 7.92 19.69 10.44
N SER A 105 7.43 20.87 10.02
CA SER A 105 7.23 21.21 8.61
C SER A 105 8.13 22.37 8.23
N CYS A 106 8.88 22.23 7.14
CA CYS A 106 9.68 23.32 6.60
C CYS A 106 9.94 23.14 5.12
N ASN A 107 10.25 24.24 4.44
CA ASN A 107 10.82 24.20 3.11
C ASN A 107 12.17 23.47 3.12
N ILE A 108 12.50 22.72 2.07
CA ILE A 108 13.75 21.95 1.99
C ILE A 108 15.00 22.84 2.14
N ALA A 109 14.94 24.10 1.70
CA ALA A 109 16.04 25.05 1.78
C ALA A 109 16.38 25.45 3.23
N ALA A 110 15.41 25.31 4.15
CA ALA A 110 15.60 25.60 5.57
C ALA A 110 16.18 24.41 6.36
N LEU A 111 16.30 23.22 5.75
CA LEU A 111 16.89 22.07 6.43
C LEU A 111 18.38 22.24 6.64
N SER A 112 18.85 21.89 7.84
CA SER A 112 20.29 21.71 8.07
C SER A 112 20.85 20.63 7.14
N GLY A 113 22.11 20.80 6.70
CA GLY A 113 22.77 19.82 5.84
C GLY A 113 22.84 18.40 6.43
N LYS A 114 22.80 18.26 7.77
CA LYS A 114 22.73 16.94 8.44
C LYS A 114 21.36 16.28 8.26
N LYS A 115 20.27 17.03 8.42
CA LYS A 115 18.90 16.53 8.23
C LYS A 115 18.68 16.14 6.76
N LEU A 116 19.09 17.00 5.82
CA LEU A 116 18.96 16.73 4.38
C LEU A 116 19.71 15.45 3.97
N ARG A 117 20.97 15.28 4.40
CA ARG A 117 21.74 14.04 4.13
C ARG A 117 21.08 12.79 4.70
N SER A 118 20.44 12.91 5.86
CA SER A 118 19.72 11.78 6.47
C SER A 118 18.51 11.36 5.64
N ILE A 119 17.75 12.33 5.14
CA ILE A 119 16.60 12.12 4.24
C ILE A 119 17.04 11.51 2.91
N GLN A 120 18.08 12.08 2.27
CA GLN A 120 18.66 11.54 1.04
C GLN A 120 19.18 10.11 1.25
N GLY A 121 19.90 9.86 2.35
CA GLY A 121 20.42 8.54 2.68
C GLY A 121 19.31 7.50 2.90
N MET A 122 18.22 7.86 3.56
CA MET A 122 17.06 7.00 3.72
C MET A 122 16.41 6.71 2.35
N HIS A 123 16.13 7.75 1.56
CA HIS A 123 15.54 7.58 0.23
C HIS A 123 16.41 6.71 -0.68
N GLN A 124 17.71 6.95 -0.75
CA GLN A 124 18.65 6.18 -1.57
C GLN A 124 18.64 4.70 -1.17
N LYS A 125 18.58 4.39 0.13
CA LYS A 125 18.47 3.00 0.61
C LYS A 125 17.16 2.34 0.20
N THR A 126 16.05 3.07 0.25
CA THR A 126 14.72 2.54 -0.07
C THR A 126 14.49 2.40 -1.57
N TYR A 127 14.82 3.42 -2.37
CA TYR A 127 14.42 3.54 -3.77
C TYR A 127 15.60 3.53 -4.76
N GLY A 128 16.84 3.65 -4.29
CA GLY A 128 18.04 3.51 -5.11
C GLY A 128 18.42 4.71 -5.98
N ASN A 129 17.70 5.83 -5.91
CA ASN A 129 17.96 7.02 -6.73
C ASN A 129 18.01 8.29 -5.86
N ASP A 130 18.60 9.38 -6.34
CA ASP A 130 18.50 10.67 -5.66
C ASP A 130 17.14 11.33 -5.99
N PHE A 131 16.30 11.52 -4.96
CA PHE A 131 14.97 12.08 -5.16
C PHE A 131 15.00 13.53 -5.66
N ILE A 132 16.03 14.31 -5.36
CA ILE A 132 16.15 15.70 -5.82
C ILE A 132 16.39 15.70 -7.32
N GLU A 133 17.36 14.91 -7.78
CA GLU A 133 17.66 14.76 -9.20
C GLU A 133 16.45 14.25 -9.98
N VAL A 134 15.80 13.18 -9.49
CA VAL A 134 14.59 12.64 -10.12
C VAL A 134 13.48 13.67 -10.16
N SER A 135 13.26 14.41 -9.07
CA SER A 135 12.22 15.45 -9.01
C SER A 135 12.48 16.59 -10.00
N GLN A 136 13.73 17.01 -10.17
CA GLN A 136 14.11 18.02 -11.17
C GLN A 136 13.84 17.55 -12.60
N HIS A 137 14.16 16.30 -12.95
CA HIS A 137 13.78 15.71 -14.24
C HIS A 137 12.26 15.62 -14.45
N LEU A 138 11.51 15.51 -13.35
CA LEU A 138 10.05 15.55 -13.37
C LEU A 138 9.48 16.98 -13.47
N GLY A 139 10.31 18.01 -13.33
CA GLY A 139 9.94 19.42 -13.42
C GLY A 139 9.62 20.08 -12.08
N VAL A 140 9.96 19.43 -10.96
CA VAL A 140 9.81 19.97 -9.61
C VAL A 140 11.11 20.66 -9.21
N LYS A 141 11.03 21.93 -8.85
CA LYS A 141 12.20 22.66 -8.33
C LYS A 141 12.38 22.38 -6.85
N SER A 142 13.64 22.34 -6.40
CA SER A 142 13.94 22.12 -4.99
C SER A 142 13.38 23.23 -4.10
N GLU A 143 13.37 24.49 -4.56
CA GLU A 143 12.81 25.63 -3.82
C GLU A 143 11.31 25.50 -3.49
N ASP A 144 10.57 24.72 -4.29
CA ASP A 144 9.14 24.48 -4.10
C ASP A 144 8.85 23.27 -3.19
N MET A 145 9.90 22.56 -2.73
CA MET A 145 9.73 21.34 -1.93
C MET A 145 9.49 21.66 -0.45
N GLU A 146 8.40 21.10 0.06
CA GLU A 146 8.06 21.06 1.47
C GLU A 146 8.45 19.71 2.08
N VAL A 147 8.94 19.75 3.32
CA VAL A 147 9.40 18.58 4.06
C VAL A 147 8.68 18.48 5.39
N LEU A 148 8.07 17.32 5.62
CA LEU A 148 7.59 16.89 6.93
C LEU A 148 8.63 15.95 7.54
N CYS A 149 9.19 16.33 8.68
CA CYS A 149 10.08 15.49 9.48
C CYS A 149 9.32 14.92 10.67
N PHE A 150 9.28 13.60 10.78
CA PHE A 150 8.68 12.89 11.91
C PHE A 150 9.80 12.48 12.87
N LEU A 151 9.71 12.94 14.12
CA LEU A 151 10.82 12.92 15.07
C LEU A 151 10.53 12.08 16.31
N TYR A 152 11.57 11.42 16.82
CA TYR A 152 11.65 10.85 18.16
C TYR A 152 12.80 11.54 18.91
N ASP A 153 12.48 12.34 19.93
CA ASP A 153 13.46 13.11 20.71
C ASP A 153 14.45 13.91 19.84
N GLY A 154 13.91 14.56 18.79
CA GLY A 154 14.69 15.35 17.82
C GLY A 154 15.42 14.55 16.73
N VAL A 155 15.37 13.22 16.77
CA VAL A 155 15.93 12.32 15.75
C VAL A 155 14.89 12.03 14.67
N ILE A 156 15.25 12.18 13.39
CA ILE A 156 14.37 11.85 12.26
C ILE A 156 14.18 10.34 12.19
N ILE A 157 12.94 9.90 12.38
CA ILE A 157 12.50 8.49 12.24
C ILE A 157 11.61 8.29 11.01
N GLY A 158 11.19 9.39 10.37
CA GLY A 158 10.47 9.34 9.12
C GLY A 158 10.38 10.71 8.46
N HIS A 159 10.07 10.72 7.16
CA HIS A 159 9.96 11.94 6.40
C HIS A 159 8.96 11.81 5.24
N VAL A 160 8.41 12.95 4.83
CA VAL A 160 7.71 13.13 3.56
C VAL A 160 8.26 14.38 2.90
N VAL A 161 8.67 14.28 1.64
CA VAL A 161 9.05 15.41 0.79
C VAL A 161 8.06 15.48 -0.35
N TYR A 162 7.49 16.66 -0.58
CA TYR A 162 6.57 16.89 -1.68
C TYR A 162 6.69 18.27 -2.27
N ASP A 163 6.33 18.40 -3.54
CA ASP A 163 6.19 19.68 -4.22
C ASP A 163 4.97 20.45 -3.70
N GLY A 164 5.18 21.66 -3.20
CA GLY A 164 4.13 22.55 -2.70
C GLY A 164 3.07 22.88 -3.76
N VAL A 165 3.46 22.97 -5.03
CA VAL A 165 2.58 23.41 -6.14
C VAL A 165 1.79 22.24 -6.73
N SER A 166 2.45 21.23 -7.28
CA SER A 166 1.78 20.11 -7.96
C SER A 166 1.36 18.98 -7.03
N LYS A 167 1.78 19.03 -5.75
CA LYS A 167 1.61 17.98 -4.75
C LYS A 167 2.22 16.64 -5.20
N MET A 168 3.33 16.69 -5.92
CA MET A 168 4.13 15.51 -6.24
C MET A 168 4.84 15.01 -4.98
N LEU A 169 4.61 13.76 -4.56
CA LEU A 169 5.42 13.10 -3.54
C LEU A 169 6.77 12.73 -4.14
N CYS A 170 7.81 13.42 -3.67
CA CYS A 170 9.18 13.23 -4.10
C CYS A 170 9.87 12.13 -3.29
N SER A 171 9.58 12.04 -1.99
CA SER A 171 10.25 11.10 -1.10
C SER A 171 9.38 10.77 0.10
N VAL A 172 9.27 9.48 0.44
CA VAL A 172 8.65 9.03 1.70
C VAL A 172 9.60 8.02 2.33
N GLY A 173 9.96 8.22 3.59
CA GLY A 173 10.84 7.31 4.32
C GLY A 173 10.36 7.09 5.74
N ALA A 174 10.58 5.90 6.25
CA ALA A 174 10.28 5.56 7.64
C ALA A 174 11.22 4.45 8.11
N VAL A 175 11.59 4.49 9.38
CA VAL A 175 12.45 3.47 10.00
C VAL A 175 11.73 2.14 10.22
N SER A 176 10.39 2.13 10.28
CA SER A 176 9.58 0.92 10.45
C SER A 176 8.23 1.04 9.74
N ILE A 177 7.54 -0.09 9.58
CA ILE A 177 6.19 -0.13 9.01
C ILE A 177 5.16 0.61 9.89
N VAL A 178 5.34 0.54 11.22
CA VAL A 178 4.49 1.24 12.19
C VAL A 178 4.64 2.75 12.04
N ILE A 179 5.87 3.26 11.95
CA ILE A 179 6.11 4.68 11.70
C ILE A 179 5.54 5.10 10.34
N ARG A 180 5.74 4.28 9.30
CA ARG A 180 5.18 4.55 7.97
C ARG A 180 3.67 4.69 8.00
N ARG A 181 2.97 3.83 8.74
CA ARG A 181 1.52 3.92 8.93
C ARG A 181 1.14 5.24 9.58
N ARG A 182 1.79 5.60 10.70
CA ARG A 182 1.52 6.86 11.39
C ARG A 182 1.80 8.10 10.51
N ILE A 183 2.78 8.04 9.61
CA ILE A 183 3.00 9.10 8.60
C ILE A 183 1.78 9.24 7.68
N PHE A 184 1.27 8.14 7.13
CA PHE A 184 0.10 8.19 6.25
C PHE A 184 -1.17 8.61 6.99
N ASP A 185 -1.36 8.17 8.23
CA ASP A 185 -2.45 8.63 9.09
C ASP A 185 -2.36 10.14 9.32
N TYR A 186 -1.17 10.64 9.69
CA TYR A 186 -0.92 12.08 9.84
C TYR A 186 -1.24 12.84 8.56
N MET A 187 -0.80 12.36 7.39
CA MET A 187 -1.11 12.99 6.10
C MET A 187 -2.62 13.00 5.82
N ALA A 188 -3.33 11.91 6.10
CA ALA A 188 -4.77 11.81 5.88
C ALA A 188 -5.57 12.77 6.77
N ASP A 189 -5.08 13.04 7.98
CA ASP A 189 -5.75 13.91 8.96
C ASP A 189 -5.38 15.39 8.81
N ASN A 190 -4.14 15.70 8.42
CA ASN A 190 -3.63 17.08 8.40
C ASN A 190 -3.53 17.69 6.99
N LEU A 191 -3.52 16.87 5.94
CA LEU A 191 -3.46 17.32 4.54
C LEU A 191 -4.75 16.96 3.80
N VAL A 192 -5.89 17.23 4.46
CA VAL A 192 -7.23 16.97 3.92
C VAL A 192 -7.42 17.68 2.58
N ASP A 193 -8.16 17.04 1.68
CA ASP A 193 -8.44 17.51 0.32
C ASP A 193 -7.19 17.69 -0.57
N THR A 194 -6.02 17.21 -0.11
CA THR A 194 -4.79 17.24 -0.91
C THR A 194 -4.67 15.97 -1.74
N GLN A 195 -4.76 16.15 -3.06
CA GLN A 195 -4.56 15.05 -4.00
C GLN A 195 -3.08 14.96 -4.41
N PHE A 196 -2.39 13.97 -3.86
CA PHE A 196 -0.98 13.74 -4.16
C PHE A 196 -0.78 13.00 -5.48
N ARG A 197 0.31 13.34 -6.16
CA ARG A 197 0.81 12.66 -7.35
C ARG A 197 2.05 11.89 -6.98
N PHE A 198 2.21 10.65 -7.44
CA PHE A 198 3.41 9.89 -7.11
C PHE A 198 3.72 8.82 -8.17
N PRO A 199 5.00 8.61 -8.48
CA PRO A 199 5.42 7.47 -9.29
C PRO A 199 5.33 6.19 -8.46
N THR A 200 5.08 5.06 -9.14
CA THR A 200 5.21 3.74 -8.52
C THR A 200 6.14 2.88 -9.36
N LEU A 201 7.23 2.41 -8.74
CA LEU A 201 8.25 1.59 -9.39
C LEU A 201 7.95 0.10 -9.29
N ASP A 202 7.52 -0.38 -8.12
CA ASP A 202 7.18 -1.79 -7.88
C ASP A 202 5.95 -2.19 -8.70
N PRO A 203 6.07 -3.08 -9.70
CA PRO A 203 4.95 -3.49 -10.55
C PRO A 203 3.78 -4.10 -9.75
N ALA A 204 4.08 -4.81 -8.66
CA ALA A 204 3.05 -5.36 -7.79
C ALA A 204 2.31 -4.26 -7.02
N MET A 205 3.01 -3.18 -6.64
CA MET A 205 2.37 -1.99 -6.05
C MET A 205 1.56 -1.22 -7.08
N CYS A 206 2.04 -1.08 -8.32
CA CYS A 206 1.25 -0.50 -9.42
C CYS A 206 -0.05 -1.26 -9.61
N GLN A 207 0.01 -2.60 -9.63
CA GLN A 207 -1.17 -3.44 -9.73
C GLN A 207 -2.10 -3.26 -8.54
N PHE A 208 -1.56 -3.16 -7.33
CA PHE A 208 -2.36 -2.96 -6.13
C PHE A 208 -3.12 -1.63 -6.17
N LEU A 209 -2.41 -0.53 -6.44
CA LEU A 209 -3.00 0.80 -6.56
C LEU A 209 -4.07 0.82 -7.64
N TYR A 210 -3.77 0.20 -8.78
CA TYR A 210 -4.76 -0.04 -9.81
C TYR A 210 -5.94 -0.77 -9.21
N ASP A 211 -5.78 -1.95 -8.63
CA ASP A 211 -6.85 -2.80 -8.11
C ASP A 211 -7.73 -2.12 -7.04
N ILE A 212 -7.23 -1.18 -6.24
CA ILE A 212 -8.03 -0.37 -5.28
C ILE A 212 -8.73 0.85 -5.91
N TYR A 213 -8.92 0.82 -7.23
CA TYR A 213 -9.64 1.84 -8.02
C TYR A 213 -8.93 3.19 -8.13
N LEU A 214 -7.60 3.19 -8.13
CA LEU A 214 -6.81 4.34 -8.57
C LEU A 214 -6.38 4.13 -10.02
N GLU A 215 -6.86 4.99 -10.90
CA GLU A 215 -6.42 4.98 -12.30
C GLU A 215 -5.06 5.69 -12.42
N PRO A 216 -4.07 5.08 -13.10
CA PRO A 216 -2.85 5.79 -13.48
C PRO A 216 -3.22 6.87 -14.50
N TYR A 217 -2.66 8.06 -14.35
CA TYR A 217 -3.04 9.22 -15.16
C TYR A 217 -1.98 9.62 -16.20
N MET A 218 -0.75 9.13 -16.04
CA MET A 218 0.33 9.30 -17.02
C MET A 218 1.45 8.29 -16.79
N SER A 219 2.29 8.13 -17.80
CA SER A 219 3.60 7.49 -17.68
C SER A 219 4.68 8.49 -18.08
N LYS A 220 5.72 8.65 -17.26
CA LYS A 220 6.89 9.49 -17.55
C LYS A 220 8.13 8.74 -17.10
N LEU A 221 9.17 8.71 -17.95
CA LEU A 221 10.41 7.95 -17.71
C LEU A 221 10.16 6.45 -17.46
N GLY A 222 9.14 5.86 -18.10
CA GLY A 222 8.77 4.45 -17.91
C GLY A 222 8.09 4.14 -16.58
N MET A 223 7.79 5.16 -15.76
CA MET A 223 7.10 5.00 -14.48
C MET A 223 5.62 5.40 -14.60
N PRO A 224 4.67 4.54 -14.20
CA PRO A 224 3.28 4.94 -14.07
C PRO A 224 3.12 5.88 -12.86
N PHE A 225 2.37 6.96 -13.08
CA PHE A 225 2.02 7.92 -12.04
C PHE A 225 0.56 7.74 -11.63
N PHE A 226 0.34 7.75 -10.32
CA PHE A 226 -0.97 7.72 -9.72
C PHE A 226 -1.28 9.06 -9.07
N LYS A 227 -2.57 9.40 -9.03
CA LYS A 227 -3.09 10.57 -8.34
C LYS A 227 -4.12 10.11 -7.32
N ALA A 228 -3.88 10.38 -6.04
CA ALA A 228 -4.77 9.91 -4.99
C ALA A 228 -4.91 10.92 -3.86
N ASP A 229 -6.12 10.99 -3.30
CA ASP A 229 -6.32 11.49 -1.95
C ASP A 229 -5.78 10.43 -0.97
N ILE A 230 -4.81 10.80 -0.15
CA ILE A 230 -4.18 9.89 0.82
C ILE A 230 -5.20 9.33 1.79
N LYS A 231 -6.22 10.10 2.16
CA LYS A 231 -7.30 9.63 3.03
C LYS A 231 -8.07 8.48 2.41
N ARG A 232 -8.32 8.52 1.10
CA ARG A 232 -8.96 7.40 0.37
C ARG A 232 -8.06 6.17 0.35
N VAL A 233 -6.75 6.34 0.21
CA VAL A 233 -5.79 5.24 0.24
C VAL A 233 -5.77 4.59 1.63
N VAL A 234 -5.61 5.39 2.69
CA VAL A 234 -5.54 4.93 4.08
C VAL A 234 -6.84 4.27 4.50
N LYS A 235 -8.01 4.84 4.16
CA LYS A 235 -9.30 4.25 4.53
C LYS A 235 -9.66 2.96 3.78
N ASN A 236 -8.95 2.62 2.70
CA ASN A 236 -9.21 1.37 2.01
C ASN A 236 -8.77 0.18 2.90
N PRO A 237 -9.66 -0.79 3.21
CA PRO A 237 -9.34 -1.91 4.08
C PRO A 237 -8.12 -2.73 3.64
N PHE A 238 -7.88 -2.83 2.33
CA PHE A 238 -6.74 -3.58 1.79
C PHE A 238 -5.41 -2.81 1.92
N SER A 239 -5.44 -1.48 1.93
CA SER A 239 -4.22 -0.67 2.13
C SER A 239 -3.67 -0.81 3.54
N GLN A 240 -4.54 -1.05 4.53
CA GLN A 240 -4.15 -1.26 5.91
C GLN A 240 -3.23 -2.48 6.07
N ASN A 241 -3.37 -3.52 5.24
CA ASN A 241 -2.49 -4.71 5.30
C ASN A 241 -1.11 -4.47 4.71
N ILE A 242 -0.99 -3.59 3.71
CA ILE A 242 0.34 -3.12 3.26
C ILE A 242 1.06 -2.35 4.38
N GLN A 243 0.29 -1.81 5.33
CA GLN A 243 0.77 -1.06 6.48
C GLN A 243 0.88 -1.91 7.76
N ASN A 244 0.45 -3.18 7.75
CA ASN A 244 0.45 -4.08 8.90
C ASN A 244 1.35 -5.30 8.64
N LYS A 245 1.71 -6.04 9.70
CA LYS A 245 2.50 -7.28 9.61
C LYS A 245 1.71 -8.47 9.01
N ASN A 246 0.38 -8.41 9.02
CA ASN A 246 -0.49 -9.56 8.71
C ASN A 246 -0.70 -9.66 7.19
N ASP A 247 -0.08 -10.70 6.62
CA ASP A 247 -0.17 -11.17 5.23
C ASP A 247 0.20 -10.18 4.11
N ILE A 248 1.51 -10.11 3.86
CA ILE A 248 2.11 -9.37 2.74
C ILE A 248 1.88 -10.02 1.36
N TYR A 249 1.28 -11.22 1.30
CA TYR A 249 1.30 -12.04 0.09
C TYR A 249 0.18 -11.70 -0.88
N PHE A 250 -0.96 -11.18 -0.41
CA PHE A 250 -2.12 -10.92 -1.26
C PHE A 250 -1.77 -10.10 -2.51
N LYS A 251 -1.07 -8.97 -2.33
CA LYS A 251 -0.60 -8.11 -3.42
C LYS A 251 0.22 -8.89 -4.46
N TYR A 252 1.20 -9.66 -4.00
CA TYR A 252 2.12 -10.37 -4.88
C TYR A 252 1.44 -11.54 -5.60
N VAL A 253 0.60 -12.31 -4.89
CA VAL A 253 -0.16 -13.42 -5.46
C VAL A 253 -1.15 -12.91 -6.50
N ARG A 254 -1.85 -11.81 -6.20
CA ARG A 254 -2.77 -11.14 -7.14
C ARG A 254 -2.05 -10.67 -8.39
N TYR A 255 -0.94 -9.96 -8.24
CA TYR A 255 -0.14 -9.49 -9.37
C TYR A 255 0.39 -10.64 -10.22
N HIS A 256 0.95 -11.68 -9.59
CA HIS A 256 1.47 -12.85 -10.29
C HIS A 256 0.38 -13.60 -11.09
N ASP A 257 -0.79 -13.82 -10.50
CA ASP A 257 -1.94 -14.45 -11.17
C ASP A 257 -2.39 -13.66 -12.42
N LEU A 258 -2.46 -12.33 -12.31
CA LEU A 258 -2.82 -11.47 -13.43
C LEU A 258 -1.73 -11.42 -14.52
N LYS A 259 -0.47 -11.39 -14.11
CA LYS A 259 0.68 -11.37 -15.02
C LYS A 259 0.72 -12.62 -15.89
N GLN A 260 0.53 -13.80 -15.31
CA GLN A 260 0.46 -15.06 -16.06
C GLN A 260 -0.68 -15.07 -17.09
N LYS A 261 -1.78 -14.37 -16.80
CA LYS A 261 -2.94 -14.24 -17.69
C LYS A 261 -2.83 -13.09 -18.69
N LYS A 262 -1.72 -12.34 -18.70
CA LYS A 262 -1.55 -11.09 -19.46
C LYS A 262 -2.66 -10.06 -19.19
N LYS A 263 -3.07 -9.95 -17.92
CA LYS A 263 -4.12 -9.03 -17.43
C LYS A 263 -3.61 -8.10 -16.33
N SER A 264 -2.31 -8.08 -16.05
CA SER A 264 -1.72 -7.11 -15.13
C SER A 264 -1.75 -5.70 -15.74
N VAL A 265 -1.65 -4.70 -14.88
CA VAL A 265 -1.74 -3.28 -15.22
C VAL A 265 -0.72 -2.89 -16.31
N GLU A 266 0.45 -3.51 -16.33
CA GLU A 266 1.48 -3.30 -17.36
C GLU A 266 0.99 -3.64 -18.78
N PHE A 267 0.05 -4.57 -18.94
CA PHE A 267 -0.57 -4.91 -20.24
C PHE A 267 -1.84 -4.13 -20.53
N ILE A 268 -2.41 -3.46 -19.52
CA ILE A 268 -3.60 -2.60 -19.67
C ILE A 268 -3.17 -1.19 -20.10
N LEU A 269 -2.00 -0.74 -19.65
CA LEU A 269 -1.45 0.58 -19.95
C LEU A 269 -0.57 0.63 -21.20
N SER A 270 -0.22 -0.53 -21.76
CA SER A 270 0.53 -0.67 -23.02
C SER A 270 -0.39 -0.60 -24.22
#